data_AF-R7HMU6-F1
#
_entry.id   AF-R7HMU6-F1
#
_cell.length_a   1.000
_cell.length_b   1.000
_cell.length_c   1.000
_cell.angle_alpha   90.00
_cell.angle_beta   90.00
_cell.angle_gamma   90.00
#
_symmetry.space_group_name_H-M   'P 1'
#
loop_
_entity.id
_entity.type
_entity.pdbx_description
1 polymer ?
#
loop_
_entity_poly.entity_id
_entity_poly.type
_entity_poly.pdbx_seq_one_letter_code
_entity_poly.pdbx_strand_id
1 'polypeptide(L)'
;MRQCSIIKKLKIMTKKVSKKAEQAAQQVENVVIPQPTVTPHLIVAQRKFDRWYVYFQGVAPKDNVGCGCKTAKSALRYMHLLKHRYGAVISQNIYDKLKLEASKEA
;
A
#
# COMPACT_ATOMS: atom_id res chain seq x y z
N MET A 1 0.11 -37.96 -33.70
CA MET A 1 1.11 -38.49 -32.76
C MET A 1 2.51 -38.15 -33.27
N ARG A 2 3.24 -37.29 -32.55
CA ARG A 2 4.70 -37.03 -32.61
C ARG A 2 4.97 -36.04 -31.44
N GLN A 3 5.58 -36.53 -30.36
CA GLN A 3 6.91 -36.13 -29.86
C GLN A 3 7.05 -34.61 -29.62
N CYS A 4 7.60 -34.07 -28.52
CA CYS A 4 8.78 -34.54 -27.80
C CYS A 4 8.93 -33.76 -26.47
N SER A 5 9.55 -34.43 -25.49
CA SER A 5 9.92 -33.95 -24.15
C SER A 5 10.91 -32.77 -24.17
N ILE A 6 10.76 -31.78 -23.26
CA ILE A 6 11.87 -30.89 -22.88
C ILE A 6 12.07 -30.93 -21.36
N ILE A 7 13.25 -31.43 -21.04
CA ILE A 7 13.83 -31.72 -19.75
C ILE A 7 14.32 -30.42 -19.09
N LYS A 8 14.11 -30.33 -17.76
CA LYS A 8 14.67 -29.34 -16.83
C LYS A 8 16.15 -29.06 -17.12
N LYS A 9 16.54 -27.79 -17.24
CA LYS A 9 17.93 -27.34 -17.06
C LYS A 9 17.98 -26.18 -16.06
N LEU A 10 18.32 -26.54 -14.82
CA LEU A 10 18.90 -25.63 -13.83
C LEU A 10 20.28 -25.20 -14.34
N LYS A 11 20.52 -23.90 -14.49
CA LYS A 11 21.85 -23.35 -14.76
C LYS A 11 22.26 -22.48 -13.59
N ILE A 12 22.94 -23.12 -12.63
CA ILE A 12 23.69 -22.50 -11.54
C ILE A 12 24.89 -21.79 -12.18
N MET A 13 24.99 -20.46 -12.04
CA MET A 13 26.21 -19.73 -12.34
C MET A 13 26.89 -19.31 -11.04
N THR A 14 27.77 -20.17 -10.56
CA THR A 14 28.83 -19.86 -9.61
C THR A 14 30.01 -19.25 -10.37
N LYS A 15 30.35 -17.99 -10.10
CA LYS A 15 31.68 -17.41 -10.39
C LYS A 15 32.24 -16.68 -9.17
N LYS A 16 33.13 -17.42 -8.50
CA LYS A 16 34.32 -17.07 -7.70
C LYS A 16 34.43 -15.67 -7.06
N VAL A 17 34.33 -15.71 -5.73
CA VAL A 17 35.06 -14.98 -4.68
C VAL A 17 36.21 -14.09 -5.14
N SER A 18 36.19 -12.83 -4.68
CA SER A 18 37.39 -12.05 -4.35
C SER A 18 37.24 -11.56 -2.90
N LYS A 19 38.03 -12.12 -1.98
CA LYS A 19 38.21 -11.63 -0.62
C LYS A 19 39.37 -10.62 -0.62
N LYS A 20 39.11 -9.39 -0.20
CA LYS A 20 39.97 -8.54 0.67
C LYS A 20 39.54 -7.08 0.54
N ALA A 21 38.86 -6.57 1.57
CA ALA A 21 39.15 -5.29 2.19
C ALA A 21 38.35 -5.22 3.49
N GLU A 22 39.10 -5.22 4.58
CA GLU A 22 38.67 -5.06 5.96
C GLU A 22 38.15 -3.64 6.19
N GLN A 23 37.28 -3.51 7.20
CA GLN A 23 36.98 -2.29 7.96
C GLN A 23 36.22 -1.16 7.24
N ALA A 24 34.92 -1.11 7.50
CA ALA A 24 34.28 0.11 8.01
C ALA A 24 32.96 -0.28 8.67
N ALA A 25 32.99 -0.37 10.00
CA ALA A 25 31.79 -0.14 10.80
C ALA A 25 31.42 1.35 10.61
N GLN A 26 30.70 1.66 9.54
CA GLN A 26 30.07 2.96 9.36
C GLN A 26 28.64 2.83 9.85
N GLN A 27 28.45 3.47 11.00
CA GLN A 27 27.19 3.85 11.60
C GLN A 27 26.07 3.93 10.55
N VAL A 28 25.12 3.01 10.65
CA VAL A 28 23.77 3.30 10.16
C VAL A 28 23.27 4.42 11.06
N GLU A 29 23.50 5.66 10.61
CA GLU A 29 22.76 6.80 11.09
C GLU A 29 21.31 6.37 11.12
N ASN A 30 20.76 6.31 12.33
CA ASN A 30 19.36 6.12 12.57
C ASN A 30 18.69 7.34 11.92
N VAL A 31 18.32 7.21 10.64
CA VAL A 31 17.48 8.18 9.95
C VAL A 31 16.19 8.19 10.75
N VAL A 32 16.13 9.13 11.69
CA VAL A 32 14.91 9.50 12.37
C VAL A 32 14.02 10.03 11.26
N ILE A 33 13.18 9.14 10.71
CA ILE A 33 12.00 9.51 9.96
C ILE A 33 11.29 10.48 10.91
N PRO A 34 11.12 11.76 10.56
CA PRO A 34 10.37 12.66 11.41
C PRO A 34 9.00 12.02 11.56
N GLN A 35 8.70 11.51 12.76
CA GLN A 35 7.34 11.14 13.07
C GLN A 35 6.58 12.46 12.96
N PRO A 36 5.69 12.61 11.96
CA PRO A 36 4.85 13.79 11.96
C PRO A 36 4.11 13.73 13.29
N THR A 37 3.98 14.86 13.97
CA THR A 37 3.00 14.98 15.05
C THR A 37 1.63 14.84 14.39
N VAL A 38 1.21 13.59 14.17
CA VAL A 38 0.05 13.27 13.35
C VAL A 38 -1.16 13.60 14.19
N THR A 39 -1.73 14.78 13.98
CA THR A 39 -3.14 14.98 14.31
C THR A 39 -3.92 13.94 13.50
N PRO A 40 -4.64 13.01 14.16
CA PRO A 40 -5.22 11.88 13.45
C PRO A 40 -6.27 12.38 12.46
N HIS A 41 -5.93 12.32 11.17
CA HIS A 41 -6.87 12.67 10.11
C HIS A 41 -7.99 11.63 10.05
N LEU A 42 -9.22 12.07 9.79
CA LEU A 42 -10.35 11.17 9.63
C LEU A 42 -10.47 10.76 8.17
N ILE A 43 -10.37 9.46 7.88
CA ILE A 43 -10.55 8.88 6.57
C ILE A 43 -12.05 8.68 6.33
N VAL A 44 -12.52 9.24 5.23
CA VAL A 44 -13.89 9.11 4.73
C VAL A 44 -13.88 8.68 3.28
N ALA A 45 -15.02 8.18 2.83
CA ALA A 45 -15.22 7.75 1.47
C ALA A 45 -16.61 8.17 0.99
N GLN A 46 -16.68 8.64 -0.26
CA GLN A 46 -17.93 9.04 -0.91
C GLN A 46 -17.99 8.48 -2.33
N ARG A 47 -19.17 8.09 -2.78
CA ARG A 47 -19.38 7.68 -4.17
C ARG A 47 -19.66 8.92 -5.04
N LYS A 48 -18.85 9.13 -6.08
CA LYS A 48 -18.99 10.22 -7.06
C LYS A 48 -18.58 9.72 -8.44
N PHE A 49 -19.38 10.01 -9.47
CA PHE A 49 -19.13 9.58 -10.86
C PHE A 49 -18.80 8.07 -10.97
N ASP A 50 -19.61 7.23 -10.30
CA ASP A 50 -19.41 5.77 -10.21
C ASP A 50 -18.06 5.30 -9.68
N ARG A 51 -17.37 6.15 -8.91
CA ARG A 51 -16.13 5.81 -8.22
C ARG A 51 -16.23 6.12 -6.74
N TRP A 52 -15.54 5.31 -5.94
CA TRP A 52 -15.34 5.54 -4.52
C TRP A 52 -14.16 6.46 -4.30
N TYR A 53 -14.41 7.71 -3.92
CA TYR A 53 -13.38 8.65 -3.53
C TYR A 53 -13.08 8.50 -2.05
N VAL A 54 -11.88 8.02 -1.72
CA VAL A 54 -11.35 7.97 -0.35
C VAL A 54 -10.47 9.19 -0.12
N TYR A 55 -10.65 9.92 0.98
CA TYR A 55 -9.91 11.14 1.27
C TYR A 55 -9.87 11.43 2.78
N PHE A 56 -8.97 12.32 3.20
CA PHE A 56 -8.96 12.85 4.56
C PHE A 56 -9.97 14.00 4.72
N GLN A 57 -10.85 13.91 5.72
CA GLN A 57 -11.79 14.97 6.06
C GLN A 57 -11.06 16.17 6.65
N GLY A 58 -11.44 17.38 6.21
CA GLY A 58 -10.85 18.63 6.69
C GLY A 58 -9.51 18.99 6.04
N VAL A 59 -8.98 18.16 5.15
CA VAL A 59 -7.75 18.43 4.40
C VAL A 59 -8.10 19.00 3.02
N ALA A 60 -7.46 20.10 2.64
CA ALA A 60 -7.66 20.74 1.34
C ALA A 60 -7.33 19.75 0.20
N PRO A 61 -8.05 19.79 -0.94
CA PRO A 61 -7.84 18.82 -2.03
C PRO A 61 -6.41 18.80 -2.59
N LYS A 62 -5.69 19.93 -2.54
CA LYS A 62 -4.30 20.05 -3.02
C LYS A 62 -3.33 19.23 -2.18
N ASP A 63 -3.61 19.10 -0.88
CA ASP A 63 -2.77 18.40 0.09
C ASP A 63 -3.31 17.01 0.44
N ASN A 64 -4.44 16.63 -0.19
CA ASN A 64 -5.10 15.35 0.06
C ASN A 64 -4.50 14.26 -0.84
N VAL A 65 -4.13 13.14 -0.22
CA VAL A 65 -3.69 11.92 -0.92
C VAL A 65 -4.86 11.01 -1.24
N GLY A 66 -6.01 11.59 -1.62
CA GLY A 66 -7.21 10.85 -1.91
C GLY A 66 -7.14 10.06 -3.23
N CYS A 67 -7.88 8.97 -3.33
CA CYS A 67 -7.91 8.12 -4.52
C CYS A 67 -9.34 7.77 -4.95
N GLY A 68 -9.61 7.84 -6.26
CA GLY A 68 -10.85 7.42 -6.90
C GLY A 68 -10.84 5.93 -7.27
N CYS A 69 -11.22 5.09 -6.31
CA CYS A 69 -11.30 3.64 -6.42
C CYS A 69 -12.50 3.19 -7.27
N LYS A 70 -12.31 2.17 -8.13
CA LYS A 70 -13.39 1.66 -8.99
C LYS A 70 -14.38 0.78 -8.22
N THR A 71 -13.89 -0.01 -7.27
CA THR A 71 -14.68 -0.98 -6.49
C THR A 71 -14.63 -0.66 -5.01
N ALA A 72 -15.68 -1.01 -4.26
CA ALA A 72 -15.73 -0.89 -2.81
C ALA A 72 -14.61 -1.70 -2.14
N LYS A 73 -14.30 -2.91 -2.64
CA LYS A 73 -13.16 -3.70 -2.15
C LYS A 73 -11.82 -2.92 -2.24
N SER A 74 -11.59 -2.23 -3.37
CA SER A 74 -10.36 -1.44 -3.55
C SER A 74 -10.30 -0.21 -2.64
N ALA A 75 -11.45 0.44 -2.41
CA ALA A 75 -11.54 1.56 -1.47
C ALA A 75 -11.27 1.12 -0.02
N LEU A 76 -11.81 -0.01 0.43
CA LEU A 76 -11.50 -0.57 1.76
C LEU A 76 -9.99 -0.80 1.92
N ARG A 77 -9.34 -1.41 0.93
CA ARG A 77 -7.89 -1.63 0.96
C ARG A 77 -7.12 -0.32 1.07
N TYR A 78 -7.57 0.72 0.35
CA TYR A 78 -6.94 2.03 0.39
C TYR A 78 -7.12 2.73 1.74
N MET A 79 -8.30 2.64 2.36
CA MET A 79 -8.51 3.20 3.71
C MET A 79 -7.55 2.59 4.74
N HIS A 80 -7.31 1.27 4.70
CA HIS A 80 -6.33 0.63 5.59
C HIS A 80 -4.89 1.06 5.30
N LEU A 81 -4.54 1.25 4.03
CA LEU A 81 -3.24 1.76 3.64
C LEU A 81 -3.02 3.18 4.19
N LEU A 82 -4.01 4.06 4.10
CA LEU A 82 -3.93 5.41 4.67
C LEU A 82 -3.83 5.38 6.20
N LYS A 83 -4.59 4.51 6.88
CA LYS A 83 -4.49 4.31 8.32
C LYS A 83 -3.08 3.91 8.75
N HIS A 84 -2.46 2.95 8.04
CA HIS A 84 -1.11 2.49 8.35
C HIS A 84 -0.03 3.55 8.04
N ARG A 85 -0.14 4.25 6.90
CA ARG A 85 0.89 5.22 6.46
C ARG A 85 0.85 6.53 7.23
N TYR A 86 -0.35 7.02 7.52
CA TYR A 86 -0.56 8.37 8.04
C TYR A 86 -1.12 8.38 9.46
N GLY A 87 -1.19 7.23 10.16
CA GLY A 87 -1.76 7.17 11.51
C GLY A 87 -3.21 7.65 11.60
N ALA A 88 -3.93 7.65 10.47
CA ALA A 88 -5.25 8.24 10.34
C ALA A 88 -6.35 7.30 10.86
N VAL A 89 -7.45 7.87 11.33
CA VAL A 89 -8.60 7.12 11.88
C VAL A 89 -9.62 6.89 10.78
N ILE A 90 -10.17 5.67 10.72
CA ILE A 90 -11.22 5.33 9.76
C ILE A 90 -12.59 5.66 10.35
N SER A 91 -13.43 6.37 9.61
CA SER A 91 -14.84 6.59 9.98
C SER A 91 -15.61 5.27 9.94
N GLN A 92 -16.10 4.80 11.10
CA GLN A 92 -16.80 3.51 11.24
C GLN A 92 -18.08 3.43 10.42
N ASN A 93 -18.94 4.45 10.48
CA ASN A 93 -20.22 4.50 9.74
C ASN A 93 -20.01 4.32 8.23
N ILE A 94 -18.99 5.00 7.66
CA ILE A 94 -18.69 4.87 6.24
C ILE A 94 -18.05 3.52 5.95
N TYR A 95 -17.13 3.06 6.81
CA TYR A 95 -16.46 1.77 6.64
C TYR A 95 -17.45 0.61 6.58
N ASP A 96 -18.45 0.60 7.46
CA ASP A 96 -19.47 -0.46 7.50
C ASP A 96 -20.34 -0.45 6.25
N LYS A 97 -20.78 0.72 5.78
CA LYS A 97 -21.50 0.87 4.50
C LYS A 97 -20.66 0.34 3.34
N LEU A 98 -19.39 0.69 3.31
CA LEU A 98 -18.48 0.31 2.23
C LEU A 98 -18.17 -1.20 2.27
N LYS A 99 -18.13 -1.80 3.46
CA LYS A 99 -18.03 -3.25 3.65
C LYS A 99 -19.26 -3.98 3.12
N LEU A 100 -20.46 -3.45 3.33
CA LEU A 100 -21.68 -4.01 2.75
C LEU A 100 -21.68 -3.95 1.22
N GLU A 101 -21.30 -2.82 0.64
CA GLU A 101 -21.18 -2.66 -0.81
C GLU A 101 -20.10 -3.60 -1.40
N ALA A 102 -18.97 -3.74 -0.70
CA ALA A 102 -17.92 -4.67 -1.11
C ALA A 102 -18.35 -6.14 -1.07
N SER A 103 -19.28 -6.51 -0.19
CA SER A 103 -19.87 -7.86 -0.16
C SER A 103 -20.87 -8.10 -1.30
N LYS A 104 -21.48 -7.03 -1.84
CA LYS A 104 -22.41 -7.12 -3.00
C LYS A 104 -21.67 -7.15 -4.33
N GLU A 105 -20.47 -6.56 -4.40
CA GLU A 105 -19.59 -6.65 -5.57
C GLU A 105 -19.03 -8.08 -5.69
N ALA A 106 -19.67 -8.91 -6.52
CA ALA A 106 -19.22 -10.26 -6.87
C ALA A 106 -17.93 -10.20 -7.71
#